data_AF-A0A7G2LZP1-F1
#
_entry.id   AF-A0A7G2LZP1-F1
#
_cell.length_a   1.000
_cell.length_b   1.000
_cell.length_c   1.000
_cell.angle_alpha   90.00
_cell.angle_beta   90.00
_cell.angle_gamma   90.00
#
_symmetry.space_group_name_H-M   'P 1'
#
loop_
_entity.id
_entity.type
_entity.pdbx_description
1 polymer ?
#
loop_
_entity_poly.entity_id
_entity_poly.type
_entity_poly.pdbx_seq_one_letter_code
_entity_poly.pdbx_strand_id
1 'polypeptide(L)'
;EGGPADLAARLSLPNLKMTEHADITALQWGKFLMNLNNALNALSGLPLQAQLQDRAWRRLMADQWAEAHATLRAENIRPAMTTPIPARLVPALLRLPTPLFTRIAATMLQIDPQARTSMAQDLAARRATEIDALQGEVQRRGRALGRATPVADMVLRVMGWAELAGEGLPHLPVTALRAEMAAGQDQQEG
;
A
#
# COMPACT_ATOMS: atom_id res chain seq x y z
N GLU A 1 31.71 8.69 2.35
CA GLU A 1 32.16 9.64 1.32
C GLU A 1 30.93 10.15 0.59
N GLY A 2 30.70 11.46 0.58
CA GLY A 2 29.62 12.04 -0.21
C GLY A 2 30.00 11.96 -1.69
N GLY A 3 29.11 11.46 -2.53
CA GLY A 3 29.32 11.46 -3.98
C GLY A 3 29.60 12.88 -4.51
N PRO A 4 30.05 13.02 -5.77
CA PRO A 4 30.32 14.33 -6.36
C PRO A 4 29.13 15.26 -6.15
N ALA A 5 29.39 16.45 -5.61
CA ALA A 5 28.37 17.48 -5.44
C ALA A 5 27.65 17.73 -6.78
N ASP A 6 26.33 17.90 -6.72
CA ASP A 6 25.47 18.28 -7.85
C ASP A 6 25.15 17.18 -8.87
N LEU A 7 25.18 15.90 -8.47
CA LEU A 7 24.79 14.79 -9.34
C LEU A 7 23.34 14.93 -9.81
N ALA A 8 22.43 15.41 -8.95
CA ALA A 8 21.05 15.62 -9.35
C ALA A 8 20.89 16.69 -10.44
N ALA A 9 21.59 17.84 -10.38
CA ALA A 9 21.43 18.80 -11.47
C ALA A 9 22.02 18.26 -12.78
N ARG A 10 23.14 17.54 -12.71
CA ARG A 10 23.76 16.91 -13.89
C ARG A 10 22.89 15.83 -14.54
N LEU A 11 22.09 15.11 -13.75
CA LEU A 11 21.15 14.10 -14.24
C LEU A 11 19.77 14.67 -14.56
N SER A 12 19.50 15.93 -14.21
CA SER A 12 18.22 16.57 -14.48
C SER A 12 18.12 16.98 -15.95
N LEU A 13 16.98 16.67 -16.56
CA LEU A 13 16.59 17.12 -17.90
C LEU A 13 15.33 17.99 -17.78
N PRO A 14 14.96 18.78 -18.81
CA PRO A 14 13.79 19.67 -18.76
C PRO A 14 12.48 18.98 -18.31
N ASN A 15 12.37 17.67 -18.57
CA ASN A 15 11.17 16.88 -18.30
C ASN A 15 11.39 15.80 -17.23
N LEU A 16 12.59 15.74 -16.64
CA LEU A 16 12.99 14.72 -15.67
C LEU A 16 13.87 15.39 -14.60
N LYS A 17 13.24 15.89 -13.55
CA LYS A 17 13.92 16.54 -12.44
C LYS A 17 14.44 15.47 -11.46
N MET A 18 15.74 15.48 -11.20
CA MET A 18 16.35 14.67 -10.14
C MET A 18 16.43 15.49 -8.85
N THR A 19 16.34 14.79 -7.72
CA THR A 19 16.45 15.39 -6.38
C THR A 19 17.33 14.52 -5.52
N GLU A 20 18.23 15.14 -4.75
CA GLU A 20 19.08 14.43 -3.80
C GLU A 20 18.40 14.39 -2.44
N HIS A 21 18.53 13.26 -1.76
CA HIS A 21 18.05 13.08 -0.40
C HIS A 21 19.14 12.41 0.43
N ALA A 22 19.42 12.98 1.60
CA ALA A 22 20.43 12.46 2.52
C ALA A 22 20.05 11.09 3.09
N ASP A 23 18.75 10.76 3.12
CA ASP A 23 18.23 9.49 3.58
C ASP A 23 17.27 8.91 2.54
N ILE A 24 17.84 8.18 1.58
CA ILE A 24 17.07 7.48 0.55
C ILE A 24 16.25 6.33 1.15
N THR A 25 16.72 5.72 2.24
CA THR A 25 16.05 4.60 2.90
C THR A 25 14.72 5.04 3.50
N ALA A 26 14.64 6.22 4.11
CA ALA A 26 13.37 6.78 4.59
C ALA A 26 12.35 6.94 3.45
N LEU A 27 12.78 7.40 2.27
CA LEU A 27 11.91 7.53 1.08
C LEU A 27 11.48 6.17 0.53
N GLN A 28 12.38 5.18 0.53
CA GLN A 28 12.04 3.81 0.13
C GLN A 28 10.94 3.23 1.04
N TRP A 29 10.99 3.48 2.35
CA TRP A 29 9.92 3.08 3.27
C TRP A 29 8.60 3.83 3.05
N GLY A 30 8.66 5.10 2.65
CA GLY A 30 7.46 5.83 2.24
C GLY A 30 6.82 5.23 0.99
N LYS A 31 7.63 4.92 -0.02
CA LYS A 31 7.18 4.23 -1.25
C LYS A 31 6.64 2.84 -0.96
N PHE A 32 7.30 2.09 -0.08
CA PHE A 32 6.85 0.78 0.39
C PHE A 32 5.42 0.87 0.95
N LEU A 33 5.17 1.80 1.88
CA LEU A 33 3.82 2.00 2.44
C LEU A 33 2.77 2.35 1.38
N MET A 34 3.13 3.16 0.38
CA MET A 34 2.24 3.48 -0.73
C MET A 34 1.91 2.24 -1.58
N ASN A 35 2.92 1.43 -1.91
CA ASN A 35 2.80 0.24 -2.73
C ASN A 35 1.98 -0.89 -2.07
N LEU A 36 1.86 -0.91 -0.74
CA LEU A 36 0.99 -1.88 -0.05
C LEU A 36 -0.47 -1.83 -0.55
N ASN A 37 -0.93 -0.65 -0.98
CA ASN A 37 -2.29 -0.48 -1.52
C ASN A 37 -2.51 -1.21 -2.87
N ASN A 38 -1.43 -1.59 -3.58
CA ASN A 38 -1.52 -2.28 -4.86
C ASN A 38 -2.28 -3.60 -4.76
N ALA A 39 -2.05 -4.35 -3.68
CA ALA A 39 -2.72 -5.62 -3.44
C ALA A 39 -4.23 -5.45 -3.24
N LEU A 40 -4.64 -4.54 -2.35
CA LEU A 40 -6.07 -4.26 -2.14
C LEU A 40 -6.74 -3.71 -3.40
N ASN A 41 -6.03 -2.89 -4.19
CA ASN A 41 -6.53 -2.43 -5.48
C ASN A 41 -6.73 -3.59 -6.48
N ALA A 42 -5.75 -4.49 -6.60
CA ALA A 42 -5.86 -5.69 -7.43
C ALA A 42 -7.04 -6.57 -7.00
N LEU A 43 -7.18 -6.88 -5.71
CA LEU A 43 -8.27 -7.68 -5.18
C LEU A 43 -9.65 -7.05 -5.43
N SER A 44 -9.75 -5.72 -5.36
CA SER A 44 -11.00 -5.01 -5.65
C SER A 44 -11.42 -5.10 -7.12
N GLY A 45 -10.45 -5.22 -8.03
CA GLY A 45 -10.65 -5.06 -9.48
C GLY A 45 -11.17 -3.68 -9.92
N LEU A 46 -11.23 -2.70 -9.00
CA LEU A 46 -11.70 -1.34 -9.26
C LEU A 46 -10.58 -0.44 -9.78
N PRO A 47 -10.88 0.56 -10.62
CA PRO A 47 -10.00 1.70 -10.79
C PRO A 47 -9.69 2.36 -9.44
N LEU A 48 -8.46 2.84 -9.25
CA LEU A 48 -8.01 3.37 -7.96
C LEU A 48 -8.90 4.52 -7.46
N GLN A 49 -9.37 5.38 -8.35
CA GLN A 49 -10.28 6.47 -8.01
C GLN A 49 -11.62 5.95 -7.44
N ALA A 50 -12.21 4.93 -8.07
CA ALA A 50 -13.47 4.33 -7.61
C ALA A 50 -13.28 3.65 -6.23
N GLN A 51 -12.16 2.96 -6.04
CA GLN A 51 -11.81 2.37 -4.74
C GLN A 51 -11.69 3.43 -3.63
N LEU A 52 -11.08 4.58 -3.92
CA LEU A 52 -10.93 5.67 -2.95
C LEU A 52 -12.25 6.41 -2.67
N GLN A 53 -13.22 6.39 -3.57
CA GLN A 53 -14.55 6.95 -3.30
C GLN A 53 -15.36 6.09 -2.34
N ASP A 54 -15.09 4.79 -2.28
CA ASP A 54 -15.70 3.86 -1.35
C ASP A 54 -15.08 3.96 0.06
N ARG A 55 -15.92 4.27 1.04
CA ARG A 55 -15.52 4.43 2.44
C ARG A 55 -15.07 3.11 3.08
N ALA A 56 -15.67 1.97 2.74
CA ALA A 56 -15.31 0.67 3.28
C ALA A 56 -13.90 0.27 2.81
N TRP A 57 -13.60 0.49 1.52
CA TRP A 57 -12.27 0.29 0.97
C TRP A 57 -11.22 1.15 1.66
N ARG A 58 -11.48 2.46 1.77
CA ARG A 58 -10.54 3.36 2.47
C ARG A 58 -10.29 2.97 3.92
N ARG A 59 -11.29 2.43 4.63
CA ARG A 59 -11.08 1.92 6.00
C ARG A 59 -10.16 0.71 6.02
N LEU A 60 -10.33 -0.24 5.10
CA LEU A 60 -9.42 -1.39 4.99
C LEU A 60 -7.99 -0.97 4.63
N MET A 61 -7.84 -0.04 3.69
CA MET A 61 -6.54 0.56 3.36
C MET A 61 -5.90 1.27 4.57
N ALA A 62 -6.71 1.96 5.39
CA ALA A 62 -6.24 2.60 6.61
C ALA A 62 -5.77 1.61 7.67
N ASP A 63 -6.42 0.45 7.76
CA ASP A 63 -6.04 -0.62 8.69
C ASP A 63 -4.71 -1.26 8.23
N GLN A 64 -4.58 -1.57 6.94
CA GLN A 64 -3.34 -2.05 6.34
C GLN A 64 -2.17 -1.10 6.57
N TRP A 65 -2.38 0.19 6.28
CA TRP A 65 -1.34 1.19 6.48
C TRP A 65 -0.95 1.32 7.95
N ALA A 66 -1.93 1.32 8.86
CA ALA A 66 -1.66 1.44 10.29
C ALA A 66 -0.85 0.25 10.82
N GLU A 67 -1.18 -0.97 10.38
CA GLU A 67 -0.46 -2.19 10.72
C GLU A 67 1.00 -2.13 10.25
N ALA A 68 1.24 -1.89 8.96
CA ALA A 68 2.59 -1.80 8.41
C ALA A 68 3.40 -0.63 9.00
N HIS A 69 2.78 0.53 9.20
CA HIS A 69 3.46 1.65 9.81
C HIS A 69 3.81 1.37 11.29
N ALA A 70 3.01 0.57 12.00
CA ALA A 70 3.31 0.17 13.38
C ALA A 70 4.48 -0.81 13.48
N THR A 71 4.68 -1.71 12.50
CA THR A 71 5.86 -2.59 12.44
C THR A 71 7.12 -1.77 12.20
N LEU A 72 7.14 -0.89 11.20
CA LEU A 72 8.27 0.01 10.93
C LEU A 72 8.63 0.88 12.14
N ARG A 73 7.62 1.44 12.81
CA ARG A 73 7.85 2.27 14.01
C ARG A 73 8.49 1.51 15.16
N ALA A 74 8.18 0.22 15.34
CA ALA A 74 8.80 -0.57 16.41
C ALA A 74 10.29 -0.84 16.18
N GLU A 75 10.73 -0.77 14.93
CA GLU A 75 12.14 -0.90 14.55
C GLU A 75 12.83 0.47 14.42
N ASN A 76 12.19 1.54 14.92
CA ASN A 76 12.67 2.93 14.82
C ASN A 76 12.82 3.47 13.39
N ILE A 77 12.16 2.83 12.42
CA ILE A 77 12.14 3.30 11.02
C ILE A 77 11.13 4.44 10.90
N ARG A 78 11.56 5.55 10.28
CA ARG A 78 10.74 6.74 10.04
C ARG A 78 10.56 6.98 8.54
N PRO A 79 9.45 6.50 7.94
CA PRO A 79 9.18 6.70 6.53
C PRO A 79 9.05 8.19 6.17
N ALA A 80 9.74 8.60 5.11
CA ALA A 80 9.61 9.92 4.50
C ALA A 80 8.69 9.83 3.27
N MET A 81 7.81 10.80 3.10
CA MET A 81 6.83 10.84 2.01
C MET A 81 7.28 11.83 0.93
N THR A 82 7.08 11.47 -0.34
CA THR A 82 7.17 12.41 -1.47
C THR A 82 5.90 13.25 -1.63
N THR A 83 4.82 12.85 -0.94
CA THR A 83 3.57 13.60 -0.86
C THR A 83 3.58 14.53 0.35
N PRO A 84 2.81 15.62 0.35
CA PRO A 84 2.78 16.58 1.47
C PRO A 84 2.16 16.02 2.76
N ILE A 85 1.58 14.82 2.71
CA ILE A 85 0.95 14.20 3.88
C ILE A 85 1.98 13.31 4.58
N PRO A 86 2.30 13.57 5.86
CA PRO A 86 3.16 12.69 6.64
C PRO A 86 2.58 11.26 6.72
N ALA A 87 3.43 10.24 6.64
CA ALA A 87 3.02 8.83 6.65
C ALA A 87 2.11 8.47 7.84
N ARG A 88 2.36 9.07 9.02
CA ARG A 88 1.55 8.87 10.22
C ARG A 88 0.10 9.37 10.12
N LEU A 89 -0.20 10.31 9.23
CA LEU A 89 -1.53 10.92 9.10
C LEU A 89 -2.38 10.24 8.01
N VAL A 90 -1.77 9.42 7.15
CA VAL A 90 -2.48 8.74 6.05
C VAL A 90 -3.66 7.88 6.55
N PRO A 91 -3.56 7.07 7.63
CA PRO A 91 -4.71 6.32 8.13
C PRO A 91 -5.87 7.22 8.60
N ALA A 92 -5.56 8.35 9.23
CA ALA A 92 -6.58 9.29 9.70
C ALA A 92 -7.30 9.95 8.50
N LEU A 93 -6.53 10.36 7.48
CA LEU A 93 -7.06 10.89 6.24
C LEU A 93 -8.01 9.90 5.55
N LEU A 94 -7.58 8.64 5.39
CA LEU A 94 -8.39 7.60 4.76
C LEU A 94 -9.69 7.33 5.54
N ARG A 95 -9.71 7.52 6.86
CA ARG A 95 -10.90 7.33 7.70
C ARG A 95 -11.89 8.50 7.69
N LEU A 96 -11.54 9.66 7.10
CA LEU A 96 -12.45 10.81 7.00
C LEU A 96 -13.76 10.47 6.27
N PRO A 97 -14.90 11.09 6.62
CA PRO A 97 -16.13 10.95 5.83
C PRO A 97 -15.90 11.31 4.36
N THR A 98 -16.62 10.66 3.43
CA THR A 98 -16.40 10.81 1.99
C THR A 98 -16.38 12.27 1.52
N PRO A 99 -17.29 13.17 1.94
CA PRO A 99 -17.23 14.56 1.49
C PRO A 99 -15.94 15.30 1.91
N LEU A 100 -15.40 15.00 3.09
CA LEU A 100 -14.16 15.61 3.58
C LEU A 100 -12.94 15.01 2.86
N PHE A 101 -12.93 13.68 2.71
CA PHE A 101 -11.89 12.98 1.97
C PHE A 101 -11.81 13.49 0.53
N THR A 102 -12.94 13.57 -0.19
CA THR A 102 -12.97 13.99 -1.60
C THR A 102 -12.43 15.40 -1.79
N ARG A 103 -12.69 16.34 -0.88
CA ARG A 103 -12.14 17.70 -0.95
C ARG A 103 -10.62 17.70 -0.85
N ILE A 104 -10.05 16.94 0.09
CA ILE A 104 -8.61 16.84 0.25
C ILE A 104 -7.98 16.08 -0.92
N ALA A 105 -8.61 14.96 -1.32
CA ALA A 105 -8.20 14.15 -2.45
C ALA A 105 -8.16 14.95 -3.76
N ALA A 106 -9.15 15.80 -4.04
CA ALA A 106 -9.17 16.64 -5.24
C ALA A 106 -7.97 17.60 -5.34
N THR A 107 -7.40 18.01 -4.20
CA THR A 107 -6.20 18.88 -4.16
C THR A 107 -4.89 18.11 -4.32
N MET A 108 -4.91 16.78 -4.15
CA MET A 108 -3.72 15.94 -4.06
C MET A 108 -3.62 14.89 -5.17
N LEU A 109 -4.76 14.53 -5.77
CA LEU A 109 -4.90 13.41 -6.68
C LEU A 109 -5.29 13.92 -8.06
N GLN A 110 -4.30 14.31 -8.86
CA GLN A 110 -4.41 14.19 -10.32
C GLN A 110 -4.21 12.72 -10.72
N ILE A 111 -4.94 11.80 -10.07
CA ILE A 111 -4.91 10.39 -10.43
C ILE A 111 -5.77 10.22 -11.66
N ASP A 112 -5.19 9.64 -12.72
CA ASP A 112 -5.92 9.19 -13.89
C ASP A 112 -7.13 8.32 -13.44
N PRO A 113 -8.38 8.68 -13.82
CA PRO A 113 -9.58 7.93 -13.44
C PRO A 113 -9.53 6.43 -13.76
N GLN A 114 -8.73 6.03 -14.76
CA GLN A 114 -8.55 4.64 -15.17
C GLN A 114 -7.30 3.98 -14.58
N ALA A 115 -6.51 4.70 -13.78
CA ALA A 115 -5.30 4.16 -13.18
C ALA A 115 -5.61 2.92 -12.34
N ARG A 116 -4.91 1.84 -12.68
CA ARG A 116 -4.80 0.61 -11.90
C ARG A 116 -3.36 0.46 -11.45
N THR A 117 -3.20 -0.08 -10.25
CA THR A 117 -1.86 -0.32 -9.69
C THR A 117 -1.11 -1.40 -10.49
N SER A 118 0.22 -1.45 -10.37
CA SER A 118 1.06 -2.44 -11.06
C SER A 118 0.58 -3.87 -10.81
N MET A 119 0.31 -4.21 -9.56
CA MET A 119 -0.18 -5.53 -9.15
C MET A 119 -1.53 -5.89 -9.79
N ALA A 120 -2.43 -4.92 -9.96
CA ALA A 120 -3.69 -5.15 -10.66
C ALA A 120 -3.48 -5.43 -12.15
N GLN A 121 -2.47 -4.80 -12.77
CA GLN A 121 -2.10 -5.09 -14.16
C GLN A 121 -1.45 -6.46 -14.29
N ASP A 122 -0.57 -6.84 -13.35
CA ASP A 122 0.07 -8.16 -13.32
C ASP A 122 -0.97 -9.27 -13.15
N LEU A 123 -1.89 -9.12 -12.18
CA LEU A 123 -2.94 -10.11 -11.95
C LEU A 123 -3.87 -10.22 -13.16
N ALA A 124 -4.29 -9.10 -13.77
CA ALA A 124 -5.08 -9.10 -15.00
C ALA A 124 -4.35 -9.77 -16.17
N ALA A 125 -3.03 -9.64 -16.24
CA ALA A 125 -2.17 -10.29 -17.23
C ALA A 125 -1.74 -11.71 -16.83
N ARG A 126 -2.23 -12.25 -15.70
CA ARG A 126 -1.88 -13.57 -15.15
C ARG A 126 -0.37 -13.75 -14.94
N ARG A 127 0.31 -12.69 -14.51
CA ARG A 127 1.71 -12.71 -14.11
C ARG A 127 1.82 -12.84 -12.59
N ALA A 128 2.93 -13.40 -12.14
CA ALA A 128 3.30 -13.37 -10.73
C ALA A 128 3.45 -11.91 -10.25
N THR A 129 3.01 -11.64 -9.02
CA THR A 129 3.06 -10.31 -8.43
C THR A 129 4.22 -10.15 -7.43
N GLU A 130 4.47 -8.92 -7.00
CA GLU A 130 5.46 -8.58 -5.96
C GLU A 130 4.92 -8.75 -4.52
N ILE A 131 3.87 -9.55 -4.31
CA ILE A 131 3.12 -9.61 -3.04
C ILE A 131 3.99 -10.02 -1.84
N ASP A 132 4.91 -10.97 -2.02
CA ASP A 132 5.81 -11.46 -0.95
C ASP A 132 6.88 -10.43 -0.55
N ALA A 133 7.27 -9.58 -1.49
CA ALA A 133 8.20 -8.48 -1.24
C ALA A 133 7.51 -7.32 -0.50
N LEU A 134 6.18 -7.18 -0.66
CA LEU A 134 5.40 -6.12 -0.03
C LEU A 134 4.71 -6.59 1.26
N GLN A 135 3.60 -7.34 1.15
CA GLN A 135 2.86 -7.81 2.31
C GLN A 135 3.64 -8.86 3.10
N GLY A 136 4.41 -9.70 2.41
CA GLY A 136 5.31 -10.66 3.05
C GLY A 136 6.36 -9.98 3.93
N GLU A 137 6.80 -8.77 3.58
CA GLU A 137 7.72 -8.00 4.42
C GLU A 137 7.06 -7.48 5.69
N VAL A 138 5.81 -7.03 5.60
CA VAL A 138 5.02 -6.64 6.79
C VAL A 138 4.87 -7.83 7.73
N GLN A 139 4.50 -8.99 7.20
CA GLN A 139 4.36 -10.23 7.97
C GLN A 139 5.67 -10.66 8.62
N ARG A 140 6.79 -10.68 7.88
CA ARG A 140 8.11 -11.05 8.42
C ARG A 140 8.53 -10.14 9.57
N ARG A 141 8.36 -8.82 9.41
CA ARG A 141 8.65 -7.84 10.48
C ARG A 141 7.72 -7.99 11.67
N GLY A 142 6.42 -8.18 11.43
CA GLY A 142 5.44 -8.47 12.49
C GLY A 142 5.86 -9.67 13.34
N ARG A 143 6.17 -10.79 12.69
CA ARG A 143 6.66 -12.02 13.35
C ARG A 143 7.94 -11.80 14.14
N ALA A 144 8.93 -11.11 13.56
CA ALA A 144 10.19 -10.79 14.25
C ALA A 144 9.97 -9.94 15.52
N LEU A 145 8.91 -9.14 15.54
CA LEU A 145 8.51 -8.29 16.67
C LEU A 145 7.51 -8.96 17.63
N GLY A 146 7.08 -10.20 17.36
CA GLY A 146 6.03 -10.88 18.12
C GLY A 146 4.66 -10.19 18.01
N ARG A 147 4.37 -9.57 16.87
CA ARG A 147 3.11 -8.84 16.61
C ARG A 147 2.31 -9.49 15.50
N ALA A 148 1.02 -9.65 15.73
CA ALA A 148 0.09 -10.10 14.70
C ALA A 148 -0.01 -9.07 13.57
N THR A 149 -0.11 -9.58 12.34
CA THR A 149 -0.32 -8.79 11.11
C THR A 149 -1.55 -9.31 10.36
N PRO A 150 -2.74 -9.27 10.98
CA PRO A 150 -3.94 -9.91 10.41
C PRO A 150 -4.31 -9.36 9.03
N VAL A 151 -4.06 -8.07 8.75
CA VAL A 151 -4.34 -7.52 7.42
C VAL A 151 -3.36 -8.06 6.40
N ALA A 152 -2.04 -8.04 6.69
CA ALA A 152 -1.04 -8.58 5.77
C ALA A 152 -1.24 -10.09 5.53
N ASP A 153 -1.56 -10.85 6.58
CA ASP A 153 -1.82 -12.28 6.51
C ASP A 153 -3.02 -12.61 5.62
N MET A 154 -4.12 -11.89 5.79
CA MET A 154 -5.30 -12.02 4.93
C MET A 154 -4.97 -11.66 3.48
N VAL A 155 -4.29 -10.54 3.24
CA VAL A 155 -3.99 -10.10 1.87
C VAL A 155 -3.06 -11.10 1.17
N LEU A 156 -2.03 -11.61 1.84
CA LEU A 156 -1.14 -12.65 1.30
C LEU A 156 -1.93 -13.89 0.88
N ARG A 157 -2.81 -14.37 1.77
CA ARG A 157 -3.61 -15.57 1.51
C ARG A 157 -4.53 -15.40 0.30
N VAL A 158 -5.29 -14.30 0.27
CA VAL A 158 -6.27 -14.05 -0.79
C VAL A 158 -5.58 -13.74 -2.12
N MET A 159 -4.46 -13.03 -2.11
CA MET A 159 -3.65 -12.83 -3.32
C MET A 159 -3.09 -14.14 -3.85
N GLY A 160 -2.57 -15.02 -2.98
CA GLY A 160 -2.09 -16.34 -3.37
C GLY A 160 -3.20 -17.20 -4.01
N TRP A 161 -4.43 -17.13 -3.50
CA TRP A 161 -5.58 -17.78 -4.14
C TRP A 161 -5.91 -17.19 -5.51
N ALA A 162 -5.88 -15.86 -5.65
CA ALA A 162 -6.15 -15.20 -6.92
C ALA A 162 -5.08 -15.52 -7.99
N GLU A 163 -3.80 -15.57 -7.60
CA GLU A 163 -2.70 -15.98 -8.47
C GLU A 163 -2.83 -17.45 -8.89
N LEU A 164 -3.17 -18.34 -7.95
CA LEU A 164 -3.38 -19.77 -8.23
C LEU A 164 -4.58 -20.02 -9.15
N ALA A 165 -5.67 -19.29 -8.96
CA ALA A 165 -6.85 -19.39 -9.81
C ALA A 165 -6.54 -18.95 -11.24
N GLY A 166 -5.66 -17.96 -11.42
CA GLY A 166 -5.24 -17.49 -12.75
C GLY A 166 -6.37 -16.85 -13.57
N GLU A 167 -7.45 -16.41 -12.93
CA GLU A 167 -8.66 -15.91 -13.61
C GLU A 167 -8.56 -14.41 -13.96
N GLY A 168 -7.53 -13.71 -13.46
CA GLY A 168 -7.41 -12.26 -13.59
C GLY A 168 -7.82 -11.56 -12.29
N LEU A 169 -8.43 -10.38 -12.41
CA LEU A 169 -8.87 -9.61 -11.24
C LEU A 169 -10.09 -10.27 -10.59
N PRO A 170 -10.08 -10.52 -9.27
CA PRO A 170 -11.12 -11.31 -8.62
C PRO A 170 -12.37 -10.51 -8.23
N HIS A 171 -12.34 -9.18 -8.33
CA HIS A 171 -13.50 -8.30 -8.08
C HIS A 171 -14.17 -8.51 -6.70
N LEU A 172 -13.37 -8.74 -5.66
CA LEU A 172 -13.87 -9.09 -4.33
C LEU A 172 -14.48 -7.87 -3.61
N PRO A 173 -15.62 -8.02 -2.92
CA PRO A 173 -16.13 -6.98 -2.04
C PRO A 173 -15.32 -6.91 -0.73
N VAL A 174 -15.25 -5.71 -0.13
CA VAL A 174 -14.58 -5.51 1.17
C VAL A 174 -15.12 -6.45 2.26
N THR A 175 -16.41 -6.75 2.23
CA THR A 175 -17.06 -7.65 3.20
C THR A 175 -16.46 -9.05 3.17
N ALA A 176 -16.11 -9.58 1.99
CA ALA A 176 -15.46 -10.89 1.86
C ALA A 176 -14.06 -10.87 2.49
N LEU A 177 -13.27 -9.82 2.21
CA LEU A 177 -11.93 -9.66 2.80
C LEU A 177 -11.98 -9.52 4.33
N ARG A 178 -13.01 -8.85 4.86
CA ARG A 178 -13.21 -8.72 6.31
C ARG A 178 -13.62 -10.04 6.97
N ALA A 179 -14.46 -10.84 6.31
CA ALA A 179 -14.83 -12.16 6.79
C ALA A 179 -13.61 -13.10 6.82
N GLU A 180 -12.80 -13.09 5.76
CA GLU A 180 -11.57 -13.88 5.69
C GLU A 180 -10.58 -13.49 6.79
N MET A 181 -10.42 -12.19 7.04
CA MET A 181 -9.56 -11.70 8.11
C MET A 181 -10.04 -12.19 9.49
N ALA A 182 -11.35 -12.19 9.75
CA ALA A 182 -11.91 -12.67 11.01
C ALA A 182 -11.70 -14.19 11.18
N ALA A 183 -11.95 -14.98 10.13
CA ALA A 183 -11.75 -16.43 10.15
C ALA A 183 -10.27 -16.83 10.39
N GLY A 184 -9.33 -16.02 9.90
CA GLY A 184 -7.90 -16.23 10.13
C GLY A 184 -7.43 -15.93 11.56
N GLN A 185 -8.16 -15.09 12.31
CA GLN A 185 -7.83 -14.78 13.71
C GLN A 185 -8.25 -15.94 14.64
N ASP A 186 -9.42 -16.53 14.39
CA ASP A 186 -9.92 -17.69 15.16
C ASP A 186 -8.98 -18.91 15.07
N GLN A 187 -8.23 -19.05 13.98
CA GLN A 187 -7.26 -20.15 13.78
C GLN A 187 -5.90 -19.92 14.46
N GLN A 188 -5.59 -18.69 14.89
CA GLN A 188 -4.34 -18.37 15.59
C GLN A 188 -4.50 -18.41 17.13
N GLU A 189 -5.74 -18.37 17.63
CA GLU A 189 -6.05 -18.40 19.07
C GLU A 189 -6.41 -19.79 19.62
N GLY A 190 -6.53 -20.81 18.77
CA GLY A 190 -6.80 -22.22 19.12
C GLY A 190 -5.57 -23.11 19.02
#